data_AF-A0A502KKH1-F1
#
_entry.id   AF-A0A502KKH1-F1
#
_cell.length_a   1.000
_cell.length_b   1.000
_cell.length_c   1.000
_cell.angle_alpha   90.00
_cell.angle_beta   90.00
_cell.angle_gamma   90.00
#
_symmetry.space_group_name_H-M   'P 1'
#
loop_
_entity.id
_entity.type
_entity.pdbx_description
1 polymer ?
#
loop_
_entity_poly.entity_id
_entity_poly.type
_entity_poly.pdbx_seq_one_letter_code
_entity_poly.pdbx_strand_id
1 'polypeptide(L)'
;MNSLKIRYFYRHLIISILIVGSVTYICQLIWFPSPFIELDGTWRALLVLIGVDITLGPLLTLILVNSSKSKFELRLDMLVIVLLQASALIFGLSKIEQERVWAIVHYDGAFHSITKKDISESEYKTKLNLPQFQKIYFAMILEKDVNNHTKQESTSFLFSPTIYKNITKEEIEKQSFSYDNLPEYIQNKYQNKYIFKGLAGKKRNAALVFNPNMKLIDIVLLPEQSEPENISSNN
;
A
#
# COMPACT_ATOMS: atom_id res chain seq x y z
N MET A 1 -21.13 -19.93 -31.08
CA MET A 1 -21.02 -20.34 -29.66
C MET A 1 -22.42 -20.52 -29.10
N ASN A 2 -22.69 -21.57 -28.30
CA ASN A 2 -24.02 -21.86 -27.76
C ASN A 2 -24.54 -20.66 -26.93
N SER A 3 -25.78 -20.23 -27.15
CA SER A 3 -26.41 -19.09 -26.45
C SER A 3 -26.41 -19.25 -24.93
N LEU A 4 -26.46 -20.48 -24.43
CA LEU A 4 -26.32 -20.81 -23.01
C LEU A 4 -24.95 -20.42 -22.45
N LYS A 5 -23.86 -20.81 -23.14
CA LYS A 5 -22.48 -20.51 -22.72
C LYS A 5 -22.26 -19.00 -22.62
N ILE A 6 -22.69 -18.26 -23.64
CA ILE A 6 -22.59 -16.79 -23.70
C ILE A 6 -23.34 -16.16 -22.52
N ARG A 7 -24.56 -16.63 -22.23
CA ARG A 7 -25.37 -16.09 -21.11
C ARG A 7 -24.70 -16.32 -19.76
N TYR A 8 -24.13 -17.50 -19.52
CA TYR A 8 -23.41 -17.79 -18.28
C TYR A 8 -22.12 -16.97 -18.17
N PHE A 9 -21.37 -16.87 -19.26
CA PHE A 9 -20.16 -16.06 -19.34
C PHE A 9 -20.42 -14.60 -18.97
N TYR A 10 -21.37 -13.92 -19.63
CA TYR A 10 -21.63 -12.52 -19.35
C TYR A 10 -22.15 -12.28 -17.94
N ARG A 11 -23.02 -13.17 -17.43
CA ARG A 11 -23.49 -13.08 -16.04
C ARG A 11 -22.34 -13.20 -15.05
N HIS A 12 -21.43 -14.16 -15.27
CA HIS A 12 -20.26 -14.32 -14.42
C HIS A 12 -19.35 -13.09 -14.54
N LEU A 13 -18.99 -12.68 -15.74
CA LEU A 13 -18.11 -11.53 -15.98
C LEU A 13 -18.62 -10.25 -15.29
N ILE A 14 -19.92 -9.94 -15.41
CA ILE A 14 -20.51 -8.76 -14.75
C ILE A 14 -20.40 -8.89 -13.23
N ILE A 15 -20.71 -10.06 -12.66
CA ILE A 15 -20.60 -10.29 -11.22
C ILE A 15 -19.13 -10.16 -10.76
N SER A 16 -18.17 -10.75 -11.48
CA SER A 16 -16.75 -10.63 -11.17
C SER A 16 -16.29 -9.17 -11.20
N ILE A 17 -16.69 -8.40 -12.22
CA ILE A 17 -16.39 -6.96 -12.33
C ILE A 17 -16.95 -6.19 -11.12
N LEU A 18 -18.20 -6.46 -10.72
CA LEU A 18 -18.80 -5.80 -9.56
C LEU A 18 -18.06 -6.14 -8.27
N ILE A 19 -17.67 -7.40 -8.08
CA ILE A 19 -16.92 -7.86 -6.90
C ILE A 19 -15.55 -7.17 -6.87
N VAL A 20 -14.74 -7.30 -7.92
CA VAL A 20 -13.38 -6.71 -7.90
C VAL A 20 -13.40 -5.20 -7.93
N GLY A 21 -14.39 -4.57 -8.57
CA GLY A 21 -14.59 -3.14 -8.53
C GLY A 21 -14.87 -2.66 -7.11
N SER A 22 -15.76 -3.36 -6.38
CA SER A 22 -16.05 -3.06 -4.97
C SER A 22 -14.82 -3.25 -4.07
N VAL A 23 -14.08 -4.34 -4.28
CA VAL A 23 -12.84 -4.62 -3.54
C VAL A 23 -11.79 -3.55 -3.80
N THR A 24 -11.58 -3.16 -5.06
CA THR A 24 -10.62 -2.12 -5.46
C THR A 24 -10.99 -0.78 -4.82
N TYR A 25 -12.28 -0.42 -4.87
CA TYR A 25 -12.81 0.80 -4.25
C TYR A 25 -12.57 0.82 -2.73
N ILE A 26 -12.86 -0.28 -2.03
CA ILE A 26 -12.59 -0.42 -0.59
C ILE A 26 -11.10 -0.30 -0.29
N CYS A 27 -10.25 -0.97 -1.09
CA CYS A 27 -8.80 -0.92 -0.89
C CYS A 27 -8.29 0.52 -1.00
N GLN A 28 -8.69 1.24 -2.05
CA GLN A 28 -8.21 2.59 -2.34
C GLN A 28 -8.70 3.66 -1.34
N LEU A 29 -9.91 3.54 -0.81
CA LEU A 29 -10.45 4.57 0.08
C LEU A 29 -10.27 4.27 1.57
N ILE A 30 -10.27 2.99 1.93
CA ILE A 30 -10.33 2.58 3.34
C ILE A 30 -9.02 1.96 3.80
N TRP A 31 -8.39 1.11 2.99
CA TRP A 31 -7.22 0.34 3.41
C TRP A 31 -5.92 1.09 3.20
N PHE A 32 -5.80 1.79 2.08
CA PHE A 32 -4.60 2.51 1.67
C PHE A 32 -4.94 3.97 1.35
N PRO A 33 -4.94 4.84 2.36
CA PRO A 33 -5.16 6.25 2.09
C PRO A 33 -4.05 6.77 1.15
N SER A 34 -4.38 7.77 0.32
CA SER A 34 -3.38 8.31 -0.61
C SER A 34 -2.20 8.89 0.18
N PRO A 35 -0.93 8.63 -0.21
CA PRO A 35 -0.48 8.03 -1.47
C PRO A 35 0.02 6.57 -1.39
N PHE A 36 -0.31 5.82 -0.35
CA PHE A 36 0.40 4.56 -0.04
C PHE A 36 0.28 3.45 -1.09
N ILE A 37 -0.80 3.40 -1.87
CA ILE A 37 -0.94 2.43 -2.97
C ILE A 37 0.18 2.58 -4.01
N GLU A 38 0.53 3.83 -4.35
CA GLU A 38 1.56 4.15 -5.34
C GLU A 38 2.95 4.10 -4.71
N LEU A 39 3.08 4.59 -3.47
CA LEU A 39 4.32 4.63 -2.72
C LEU A 39 5.00 3.26 -2.65
N ASP A 40 4.22 2.23 -2.29
CA ASP A 40 4.71 0.86 -2.10
C ASP A 40 4.51 -0.05 -3.32
N GLY A 41 3.77 0.38 -4.33
CA GLY A 41 3.50 -0.41 -5.52
C GLY A 41 2.41 -1.47 -5.37
N THR A 42 1.62 -1.41 -4.30
CA THR A 42 0.54 -2.35 -3.99
C THR A 42 -0.51 -2.42 -5.10
N TRP A 43 -0.62 -1.37 -5.95
CA TRP A 43 -1.46 -1.38 -7.14
C TRP A 43 -1.17 -2.56 -8.08
N ARG A 44 0.09 -3.03 -8.18
CA ARG A 44 0.45 -4.17 -9.03
C ARG A 44 -0.21 -5.46 -8.54
N ALA A 45 -0.23 -5.68 -7.23
CA ALA A 45 -0.91 -6.83 -6.63
C ALA A 45 -2.43 -6.74 -6.83
N LEU A 46 -3.02 -5.54 -6.71
CA LEU A 46 -4.43 -5.31 -7.04
C LEU A 46 -4.74 -5.61 -8.51
N LEU A 47 -3.87 -5.26 -9.45
CA LEU A 47 -4.05 -5.58 -10.87
C LEU A 47 -4.02 -7.09 -11.14
N VAL A 48 -3.15 -7.83 -10.47
CA VAL A 48 -3.11 -9.30 -10.58
C VAL A 48 -4.44 -9.90 -10.09
N LEU A 49 -4.93 -9.43 -8.94
CA LEU A 49 -6.23 -9.84 -8.38
C LEU A 49 -7.36 -9.60 -9.39
N ILE A 50 -7.46 -8.37 -9.89
CA ILE A 50 -8.46 -7.98 -10.91
C ILE A 50 -8.34 -8.88 -12.15
N GLY A 51 -7.13 -9.07 -12.67
CA GLY A 51 -6.87 -9.86 -13.86
C GLY A 51 -7.33 -11.30 -13.71
N VAL A 52 -7.01 -11.95 -12.59
CA VAL A 52 -7.45 -13.33 -12.28
C VAL A 52 -8.98 -13.43 -12.29
N ASP A 53 -9.65 -12.54 -11.58
CA ASP A 53 -11.10 -12.58 -11.38
C ASP A 53 -11.91 -12.29 -12.66
N ILE A 54 -11.47 -11.33 -13.49
CA ILE A 54 -12.20 -10.94 -14.71
C ILE A 54 -11.89 -11.85 -15.90
N THR A 55 -10.78 -12.60 -15.86
CA THR A 55 -10.37 -13.47 -16.98
C THR A 55 -10.58 -14.95 -16.67
N LEU A 56 -9.96 -15.49 -15.62
CA LEU A 56 -9.89 -16.94 -15.40
C LEU A 56 -11.26 -17.54 -15.05
N GLY A 57 -12.03 -16.90 -14.15
CA GLY A 57 -13.37 -17.36 -13.78
C GLY A 57 -14.35 -17.41 -14.96
N PRO A 58 -14.53 -16.30 -15.70
CA PRO A 58 -15.35 -16.28 -16.90
C PRO A 58 -14.86 -17.25 -18.00
N LEU A 59 -13.54 -17.40 -18.18
CA LEU A 59 -12.98 -18.36 -19.13
C LEU A 59 -13.31 -19.81 -18.75
N LEU A 60 -13.12 -20.19 -17.48
CA LEU A 60 -13.51 -21.51 -16.97
C LEU A 60 -15.01 -21.77 -17.16
N THR A 61 -15.84 -20.73 -17.02
CA THR A 61 -17.28 -20.81 -17.27
C THR A 61 -17.59 -21.16 -18.72
N LEU A 62 -16.87 -20.58 -19.70
CA LEU A 62 -17.04 -20.92 -21.12
C LEU A 62 -16.65 -22.37 -21.42
N ILE A 63 -15.58 -22.85 -20.77
CA ILE A 63 -15.06 -24.21 -20.93
C ILE A 63 -16.07 -25.22 -20.35
N LEU A 64 -16.51 -25.02 -19.12
CA LEU A 64 -17.26 -26.03 -18.35
C LEU A 64 -18.77 -26.06 -18.66
N VAL A 65 -19.38 -24.93 -19.04
CA VAL A 65 -20.81 -24.89 -19.37
C VAL A 65 -21.08 -25.65 -20.67
N ASN A 66 -22.01 -26.60 -20.61
CA ASN A 66 -22.45 -27.40 -21.76
C ASN A 66 -23.98 -27.61 -21.69
N SER A 67 -24.68 -27.48 -22.81
CA SER A 67 -26.13 -27.73 -22.91
C SER A 67 -26.52 -29.19 -22.69
N SER A 68 -25.58 -30.13 -22.85
CA SER A 68 -25.83 -31.56 -22.62
C SER A 68 -25.79 -31.94 -21.13
N LYS A 69 -25.29 -31.05 -20.25
CA LYS A 69 -25.24 -31.27 -18.80
C LYS A 69 -26.60 -30.98 -18.16
N SER A 70 -26.93 -31.75 -17.14
CA SER A 70 -28.09 -31.48 -16.30
C SER A 70 -27.94 -30.13 -15.57
N LYS A 71 -29.07 -29.55 -15.13
CA LYS A 71 -29.06 -28.32 -14.33
C LYS A 71 -28.33 -28.48 -12.99
N PHE A 72 -28.18 -29.69 -12.48
CA PHE A 72 -27.44 -29.96 -11.26
C PHE A 72 -25.93 -29.90 -11.50
N GLU A 73 -25.44 -30.60 -12.53
CA GLU A 73 -24.02 -30.58 -12.92
C GLU A 73 -23.55 -29.18 -13.24
N LEU A 74 -24.33 -28.40 -14.00
CA LEU A 74 -24.01 -27.01 -14.29
C LEU A 74 -23.92 -26.14 -13.04
N ARG A 75 -24.78 -26.38 -12.03
CA ARG A 75 -24.71 -25.64 -10.75
C ARG A 75 -23.49 -26.03 -9.93
N LEU A 76 -23.13 -27.32 -9.92
CA LEU A 76 -21.94 -27.81 -9.24
C LEU A 76 -20.67 -27.24 -9.88
N ASP A 77 -20.57 -27.25 -11.21
CA ASP A 77 -19.45 -26.65 -11.95
C ASP A 77 -19.29 -25.17 -11.57
N MET A 78 -20.39 -24.39 -11.61
CA MET A 78 -20.35 -22.97 -11.25
C MET A 78 -19.97 -22.75 -9.80
N LEU A 79 -20.47 -23.58 -8.87
CA LEU A 79 -20.11 -23.50 -7.46
C LEU A 79 -18.61 -23.71 -7.26
N VAL A 80 -18.03 -24.72 -7.89
CA VAL A 80 -16.59 -25.00 -7.80
C VAL A 80 -15.76 -23.82 -8.35
N ILE A 81 -16.13 -23.27 -9.50
CA ILE A 81 -15.44 -22.09 -10.06
C ILE A 81 -15.52 -20.91 -9.09
N VAL A 82 -16.70 -20.60 -8.57
CA VAL A 82 -16.91 -19.47 -7.65
C VAL A 82 -16.15 -19.68 -6.34
N LEU A 83 -16.11 -20.89 -5.79
CA LEU A 83 -15.33 -21.19 -4.59
C LEU A 83 -13.83 -21.01 -4.83
N LEU A 84 -13.31 -21.52 -5.95
CA LEU A 84 -11.91 -21.35 -6.31
C LEU A 84 -11.53 -19.86 -6.45
N GLN A 85 -12.37 -19.10 -7.14
CA GLN A 85 -12.18 -17.66 -7.34
C GLN A 85 -12.27 -16.89 -6.01
N ALA A 86 -13.25 -17.20 -5.16
CA ALA A 86 -13.36 -16.61 -3.83
C ALA A 86 -12.15 -16.92 -2.95
N SER A 87 -11.62 -18.15 -2.99
CA SER A 87 -10.40 -18.50 -2.26
C SER A 87 -9.18 -17.73 -2.76
N ALA A 88 -9.03 -17.57 -4.08
CA ALA A 88 -7.96 -16.78 -4.67
C ALA A 88 -8.07 -15.29 -4.29
N LEU A 89 -9.28 -14.74 -4.34
CA LEU A 89 -9.58 -13.36 -3.94
C LEU A 89 -9.25 -13.11 -2.46
N ILE A 90 -9.70 -13.99 -1.56
CA ILE A 90 -9.41 -13.90 -0.11
C ILE A 90 -7.90 -13.97 0.15
N PHE A 91 -7.21 -14.93 -0.50
CA PHE A 91 -5.76 -15.05 -0.36
C PHE A 91 -5.03 -13.80 -0.85
N GLY A 92 -5.35 -13.32 -2.05
CA GLY A 92 -4.76 -12.09 -2.61
C GLY A 92 -5.01 -10.88 -1.72
N LEU A 93 -6.24 -10.73 -1.18
CA LEU A 93 -6.57 -9.66 -0.25
C LEU A 93 -5.80 -9.76 1.06
N SER A 94 -5.59 -10.97 1.60
CA SER A 94 -4.78 -11.14 2.82
C SER A 94 -3.33 -10.67 2.61
N LYS A 95 -2.76 -10.88 1.42
CA LYS A 95 -1.41 -10.41 1.08
C LYS A 95 -1.36 -8.91 0.86
N ILE A 96 -2.37 -8.34 0.24
CA ILE A 96 -2.50 -6.89 0.08
C ILE A 96 -2.63 -6.23 1.47
N GLU A 97 -3.49 -6.75 2.36
CA GLU A 97 -3.71 -6.20 3.70
C GLU A 97 -2.41 -6.10 4.52
N GLN A 98 -1.51 -7.07 4.37
CA GLN A 98 -0.21 -7.12 5.02
C GLN A 98 0.75 -5.99 4.58
N GLU A 99 0.59 -5.44 3.37
CA GLU A 99 1.39 -4.31 2.86
C GLU A 99 0.91 -2.95 3.37
N ARG A 100 -0.16 -2.90 4.17
CA ARG A 100 -0.66 -1.62 4.70
C ARG A 100 0.37 -1.00 5.64
N VAL A 101 0.69 0.27 5.38
CA VAL A 101 1.52 1.08 6.28
C VAL A 101 0.78 1.26 7.60
N TRP A 102 1.45 0.91 8.68
CA TRP A 102 0.95 1.03 10.04
C TRP A 102 1.60 2.21 10.77
N ALA A 103 2.89 2.44 10.55
CA ALA A 103 3.61 3.58 11.10
C ALA A 103 4.58 4.19 10.09
N ILE A 104 4.85 5.48 10.24
CA ILE A 104 5.97 6.18 9.60
C ILE A 104 6.92 6.63 10.72
N VAL A 105 8.16 6.18 10.63
CA VAL A 105 9.15 6.28 11.71
C VAL A 105 10.35 7.08 11.22
N HIS A 106 10.68 8.14 11.95
CA HIS A 106 11.90 8.90 11.73
C HIS A 106 13.08 8.25 12.44
N TYR A 107 14.17 8.01 11.71
CA TYR A 107 15.44 7.60 12.27
C TYR A 107 16.58 8.06 11.35
N ASP A 108 17.67 8.54 11.95
CA ASP A 108 18.89 8.97 11.24
C ASP A 108 18.61 9.92 10.06
N GLY A 109 17.73 10.90 10.29
CA GLY A 109 17.38 11.94 9.32
C GLY A 109 16.40 11.54 8.22
N ALA A 110 16.03 10.27 8.13
CA ALA A 110 15.09 9.75 7.13
C ALA A 110 13.79 9.26 7.77
N PHE A 111 12.69 9.29 7.01
CA PHE A 111 11.47 8.60 7.39
C PHE A 111 11.33 7.27 6.65
N HIS A 112 10.92 6.26 7.41
CA HIS A 112 10.70 4.90 6.94
C HIS A 112 9.24 4.51 7.14
N SER A 113 8.63 3.90 6.12
CA SER A 113 7.32 3.29 6.22
C SER A 113 7.45 1.89 6.83
N ILE A 114 6.70 1.62 7.90
CA ILE A 114 6.62 0.31 8.53
C ILE A 114 5.25 -0.29 8.24
N THR A 115 5.24 -1.44 7.58
CA THR A 115 4.02 -2.14 7.16
C THR A 115 3.60 -3.20 8.17
N LYS A 116 2.34 -3.67 8.08
CA LYS A 116 1.81 -4.68 9.00
C LYS A 116 2.58 -6.00 8.97
N LYS A 117 3.19 -6.38 7.85
CA LYS A 117 4.04 -7.58 7.76
C LYS A 117 5.38 -7.43 8.45
N ASP A 118 5.83 -6.21 8.71
CA ASP A 118 7.14 -5.95 9.32
C ASP A 118 7.09 -6.09 10.85
N ILE A 119 5.89 -6.07 11.44
CA ILE A 119 5.64 -6.07 12.88
C ILE A 119 4.73 -7.24 13.25
N SER A 120 4.88 -7.79 14.47
CA SER A 120 4.00 -8.86 14.92
C SER A 120 2.54 -8.40 15.11
N GLU A 121 1.59 -9.31 14.94
CA GLU A 121 0.17 -9.00 15.07
C GLU A 121 -0.23 -8.50 16.46
N SER A 122 0.44 -8.97 17.51
CA SER A 122 0.24 -8.49 18.89
C SER A 122 0.66 -7.03 19.05
N GLU A 123 1.76 -6.63 18.40
CA GLU A 123 2.33 -5.30 18.57
C GLU A 123 1.52 -4.24 17.83
N TYR A 124 1.19 -4.46 16.54
CA TYR A 124 0.47 -3.43 15.79
C TYR A 124 -0.99 -3.26 16.22
N LYS A 125 -1.57 -4.25 16.92
CA LYS A 125 -2.90 -4.15 17.58
C LYS A 125 -2.86 -3.34 18.87
N THR A 126 -1.68 -3.13 19.45
CA THR A 126 -1.52 -2.35 20.67
C THR A 126 -1.74 -0.87 20.36
N LYS A 127 -2.62 -0.22 21.12
CA LYS A 127 -2.88 1.21 20.96
C LYS A 127 -1.70 2.01 21.52
N LEU A 128 -0.97 2.69 20.64
CA LEU A 128 0.10 3.59 21.03
C LEU A 128 -0.43 4.99 21.31
N ASN A 129 0.15 5.67 22.30
CA ASN A 129 -0.09 7.08 22.56
C ASN A 129 0.86 7.95 21.71
N LEU A 130 0.67 7.87 20.39
CA LEU A 130 1.46 8.56 19.37
C LEU A 130 0.52 9.30 18.40
N PRO A 131 0.99 10.40 17.77
CA PRO A 131 0.21 11.11 16.77
C PRO A 131 -0.13 10.20 15.59
N GLN A 132 -1.30 10.47 14.99
CA GLN A 132 -1.76 9.76 13.81
C GLN A 132 -2.15 10.73 12.70
N PHE A 133 -1.85 10.35 11.46
CA PHE A 133 -2.38 10.97 10.26
C PHE A 133 -2.99 9.87 9.40
N GLN A 134 -4.26 10.04 9.01
CA GLN A 134 -5.00 9.02 8.25
C GLN A 134 -4.94 7.59 8.88
N LYS A 135 -4.97 7.52 10.23
CA LYS A 135 -4.85 6.28 11.03
C LYS A 135 -3.48 5.59 10.99
N ILE A 136 -2.46 6.26 10.46
CA ILE A 136 -1.06 5.80 10.46
C ILE A 136 -0.32 6.51 11.58
N TYR A 137 0.41 5.75 12.39
CA TYR A 137 1.19 6.31 13.49
C TYR A 137 2.41 7.06 12.99
N PHE A 138 2.75 8.15 13.68
CA PHE A 138 3.97 8.91 13.45
C PHE A 138 4.85 8.84 14.68
N ALA A 139 6.08 8.40 14.47
CA ALA A 139 7.03 8.20 15.54
C ALA A 139 8.45 8.62 15.12
N MET A 140 9.32 8.72 16.11
CA MET A 140 10.75 8.74 15.92
C MET A 140 11.43 7.72 16.83
N ILE A 141 12.65 7.35 16.47
CA ILE A 141 13.54 6.54 17.30
C ILE A 141 14.78 7.38 17.65
N LEU A 142 15.18 7.34 18.91
CA LEU A 142 16.39 8.01 19.37
C LEU A 142 17.58 7.05 19.31
N GLU A 143 18.75 7.55 18.89
CA GLU A 143 19.97 6.75 18.75
C GLU A 143 20.36 6.02 20.05
N LYS A 144 20.18 6.68 21.21
CA LYS A 144 20.42 6.07 22.52
C LYS A 144 19.58 4.82 22.78
N ASP A 145 18.36 4.76 22.24
CA ASP A 145 17.43 3.66 22.45
C ASP A 145 17.76 2.49 21.50
N VAL A 146 18.29 2.76 20.31
CA VAL A 146 18.80 1.74 19.37
C VAL A 146 19.97 0.96 19.97
N ASN A 147 20.91 1.66 20.61
CA ASN A 147 22.08 1.04 21.23
C ASN A 147 21.70 0.10 22.39
N ASN A 148 20.62 0.39 23.10
CA ASN A 148 20.10 -0.47 24.16
C ASN A 148 19.33 -1.66 23.58
N HIS A 149 18.50 -1.43 22.57
CA HIS A 149 17.72 -2.47 21.90
C HIS A 149 18.62 -3.52 21.23
N THR A 150 19.63 -3.08 20.47
CA THR A 150 20.53 -3.98 19.72
C THR A 150 21.33 -4.92 20.64
N LYS A 151 21.50 -4.56 21.92
CA LYS A 151 22.15 -5.42 22.91
C LYS A 151 21.23 -6.49 23.51
N GLN A 152 19.91 -6.28 23.45
CA GLN A 152 18.92 -7.08 24.18
C GLN A 152 18.02 -7.91 23.25
N GLU A 153 17.80 -7.45 22.02
CA GLU A 153 16.84 -8.05 21.08
C GLU A 153 17.47 -8.29 19.70
N SER A 154 17.03 -9.37 19.04
CA SER A 154 17.50 -9.78 17.70
C SER A 154 16.66 -9.22 16.55
N THR A 155 15.52 -8.60 16.85
CA THR A 155 14.65 -7.93 15.88
C THR A 155 15.24 -6.59 15.45
N SER A 156 14.93 -6.16 14.23
CA SER A 156 15.34 -4.82 13.78
C SER A 156 14.64 -3.76 14.63
N PHE A 157 15.41 -2.81 15.17
CA PHE A 157 14.90 -1.73 16.02
C PHE A 157 13.79 -0.90 15.34
N LEU A 158 13.83 -0.79 14.00
CA LEU A 158 12.79 -0.10 13.22
C LEU A 158 11.41 -0.74 13.39
N PHE A 159 11.35 -2.03 13.71
CA PHE A 159 10.12 -2.81 13.84
C PHE A 159 9.72 -3.06 15.29
N SER A 160 10.30 -2.31 16.23
CA SER A 160 10.01 -2.42 17.66
C SER A 160 9.24 -1.19 18.16
N PRO A 161 7.90 -1.27 18.26
CA PRO A 161 7.10 -0.13 18.71
C PRO A 161 7.38 0.32 20.14
N THR A 162 8.07 -0.50 20.95
CA THR A 162 8.39 -0.22 22.35
C THR A 162 9.32 0.98 22.50
N ILE A 163 10.20 1.21 21.52
CA ILE A 163 11.15 2.32 21.50
C ILE A 163 10.64 3.54 20.75
N TYR A 164 9.43 3.49 20.18
CA TYR A 164 8.85 4.62 19.45
C TYR A 164 8.54 5.77 20.40
N LYS A 165 8.95 6.98 20.00
CA LYS A 165 8.70 8.23 20.73
C LYS A 165 7.94 9.23 19.86
N ASN A 166 7.32 10.19 20.52
CA ASN A 166 6.74 11.35 19.85
C ASN A 166 7.83 12.12 19.09
N ILE A 167 7.49 12.58 17.89
CA ILE A 167 8.43 13.35 17.09
C ILE A 167 8.66 14.73 17.73
N THR A 168 9.91 15.16 17.80
CA THR A 168 10.30 16.49 18.28
C THR A 168 10.70 17.42 17.15
N LYS A 169 10.47 18.72 17.35
CA LYS A 169 10.83 19.77 16.39
C LYS A 169 12.33 19.77 16.08
N GLU A 170 13.14 19.71 17.14
CA GLU A 170 14.60 19.70 17.05
C GLU A 170 15.13 18.58 16.15
N GLU A 171 14.56 17.38 16.25
CA GLU A 171 15.04 16.24 15.46
C GLU A 171 14.61 16.31 14.00
N ILE A 172 13.38 16.77 13.72
CA ILE A 172 12.94 17.01 12.33
C ILE A 172 13.79 18.10 11.71
N GLU A 173 14.08 19.22 12.38
CA GLU A 173 14.74 20.36 11.73
C GLU A 173 16.19 20.08 11.33
N LYS A 174 16.89 19.13 11.98
CA LYS A 174 18.32 18.81 11.73
C LYS A 174 18.69 18.50 10.28
N GLN A 175 17.80 17.87 9.51
CA GLN A 175 18.11 17.37 8.16
C GLN A 175 16.97 17.59 7.17
N SER A 176 16.48 18.82 7.07
CA SER A 176 15.39 19.19 6.14
C SER A 176 15.95 19.44 4.74
N PHE A 177 15.28 19.00 3.68
CA PHE A 177 15.67 19.40 2.33
C PHE A 177 15.09 20.78 1.98
N SER A 178 15.80 21.55 1.15
CA SER A 178 15.38 22.90 0.77
C SER A 178 14.07 22.89 -0.02
N TYR A 179 13.17 23.82 0.33
CA TYR A 179 11.94 24.07 -0.41
C TYR A 179 12.19 24.32 -1.90
N ASP A 180 13.28 25.01 -2.23
CA ASP A 180 13.61 25.39 -3.60
C ASP A 180 13.92 24.19 -4.51
N ASN A 181 14.26 23.04 -3.91
CA ASN A 181 14.55 21.80 -4.63
C ASN A 181 13.29 20.93 -4.85
N LEU A 182 12.12 21.38 -4.39
CA LEU A 182 10.87 20.65 -4.56
C LEU A 182 10.34 20.81 -6.00
N PRO A 183 9.57 19.82 -6.49
CA PRO A 183 8.84 19.96 -7.74
C PRO A 183 7.88 21.17 -7.71
N GLU A 184 7.71 21.81 -8.87
CA GLU A 184 6.91 23.04 -9.01
C GLU A 184 5.47 22.89 -8.48
N TYR A 185 4.83 21.73 -8.71
CA TYR A 185 3.46 21.51 -8.21
C TYR A 185 3.37 21.46 -6.67
N ILE A 186 4.45 21.10 -5.97
CA ILE A 186 4.52 21.15 -4.51
C ILE A 186 4.74 22.59 -4.06
N GLN A 187 5.64 23.32 -4.72
CA GLN A 187 5.88 24.74 -4.45
C GLN A 187 4.62 25.59 -4.68
N ASN A 188 3.87 25.31 -5.74
CA ASN A 188 2.63 26.03 -6.03
C ASN A 188 1.52 25.73 -5.00
N LYS A 189 1.56 24.55 -4.36
CA LYS A 189 0.56 24.13 -3.37
C LYS A 189 0.90 24.59 -1.94
N TYR A 190 2.17 24.68 -1.59
CA TYR A 190 2.62 25.00 -0.22
C TYR A 190 3.62 26.15 -0.22
N GLN A 191 3.57 26.98 0.81
CA GLN A 191 4.52 28.09 0.97
C GLN A 191 5.86 27.61 1.58
N ASN A 192 6.90 28.44 1.51
CA ASN A 192 8.21 28.16 2.12
C ASN A 192 8.19 28.02 3.67
N LYS A 193 7.09 28.39 4.33
CA LYS A 193 6.92 28.24 5.79
C LYS A 193 6.66 26.79 6.24
N TYR A 194 6.36 25.89 5.30
CA TYR A 194 6.16 24.47 5.61
C TYR A 194 7.51 23.75 5.65
N ILE A 195 7.58 22.70 6.47
CA ILE A 195 8.78 21.87 6.58
C ILE A 195 8.54 20.59 5.78
N PHE A 196 9.53 20.21 4.97
CA PHE A 196 9.42 19.05 4.08
C PHE A 196 10.47 18.00 4.41
N LYS A 197 10.02 16.74 4.42
CA LYS A 197 10.86 15.58 4.77
C LYS A 197 10.65 14.42 3.83
N GLY A 198 11.73 13.71 3.54
CA GLY A 198 11.70 12.60 2.59
C GLY A 198 11.11 11.37 3.24
N LEU A 199 10.20 10.70 2.54
CA LEU A 199 9.72 9.37 2.86
C LEU A 199 10.12 8.46 1.70
N ALA A 200 11.03 7.54 1.96
CA ALA A 200 11.37 6.51 1.00
C ALA A 200 10.26 5.46 0.94
N GLY A 201 9.77 5.17 -0.26
CA GLY A 201 8.83 4.08 -0.51
C GLY A 201 9.46 2.97 -1.34
N LYS A 202 8.79 1.82 -1.43
CA LYS A 202 9.32 0.67 -2.21
C LYS A 202 9.37 0.91 -3.72
N LYS A 203 8.48 1.78 -4.24
CA LYS A 203 8.40 2.09 -5.68
C LYS A 203 8.55 3.57 -5.99
N ARG A 204 8.02 4.44 -5.13
CA ARG A 204 8.12 5.89 -5.29
C ARG A 204 8.53 6.52 -3.97
N ASN A 205 9.12 7.70 -4.05
CA ASN A 205 9.40 8.51 -2.88
C ASN A 205 8.27 9.52 -2.67
N ALA A 206 8.12 10.01 -1.45
CA ALA A 206 7.20 11.07 -1.10
C ALA A 206 7.87 12.13 -0.24
N ALA A 207 7.25 13.31 -0.18
CA ALA A 207 7.53 14.36 0.76
C ALA A 207 6.42 14.39 1.81
N LEU A 208 6.81 14.27 3.08
CA LEU A 208 5.99 14.62 4.22
C LEU A 208 5.95 16.14 4.36
N VAL A 209 4.75 16.70 4.56
CA VAL A 209 4.54 18.15 4.68
C VAL A 209 4.07 18.48 6.10
N PHE A 210 4.93 19.17 6.85
CA PHE A 210 4.64 19.63 8.20
C PHE A 210 4.34 21.12 8.20
N ASN A 211 3.33 21.53 8.97
CA ASN A 211 3.08 22.95 9.22
C ASN A 211 4.08 23.51 10.27
N PRO A 212 4.12 24.84 10.48
CA PRO A 212 5.02 25.46 11.48
C PRO A 212 4.84 24.96 12.93
N ASN A 213 3.70 24.32 13.23
CA ASN A 213 3.37 23.75 14.53
C ASN A 213 3.73 22.26 14.63
N MET A 214 4.54 21.72 13.69
CA MET A 214 4.97 20.33 13.63
C MET A 214 3.86 19.30 13.46
N LYS A 215 2.70 19.72 12.95
CA LYS A 215 1.63 18.80 12.58
C LYS A 215 1.84 18.38 11.12
N LEU A 216 1.86 17.08 10.88
CA LEU A 216 1.78 16.55 9.51
C LEU A 216 0.41 16.87 8.93
N ILE A 217 0.41 17.50 7.75
CA ILE A 217 -0.81 17.91 7.06
C ILE A 217 -1.00 17.20 5.72
N ASP A 218 0.08 16.70 5.11
CA ASP A 218 0.01 16.02 3.82
C ASP A 218 1.21 15.10 3.59
N ILE A 219 1.03 14.16 2.66
CA ILE A 219 2.07 13.27 2.15
C ILE A 219 1.95 13.26 0.63
N VAL A 220 2.95 13.80 -0.06
CA VAL A 220 2.88 14.07 -1.49
C VAL A 220 3.92 13.25 -2.21
N LEU A 221 3.52 12.47 -3.22
CA LEU A 221 4.47 11.72 -4.04
C LEU A 221 5.44 12.68 -4.73
N LEU A 222 6.71 12.32 -4.75
CA LEU A 222 7.76 12.98 -5.51
C LEU A 222 7.85 12.35 -6.91
N PRO A 223 8.34 13.07 -7.94
CA PRO A 223 8.51 12.54 -9.28
C PRO A 223 9.21 11.19 -9.25
N GLU A 224 8.84 10.31 -10.18
CA GLU A 224 9.65 9.10 -10.39
C GLU A 224 11.09 9.55 -10.69
N GLN A 225 12.06 8.95 -9.99
CA GLN A 225 13.45 9.14 -10.37
C GLN A 225 13.55 8.59 -11.79
N SER A 226 13.75 9.46 -12.78
CA SER A 226 14.12 9.02 -14.11
C SER A 226 15.35 8.12 -13.93
N GLU A 227 15.30 6.89 -14.43
CA GLU A 227 16.52 6.10 -14.65
C GLU A 227 17.55 7.06 -15.27
N PRO A 228 18.80 7.10 -14.79
CA PRO A 228 19.79 7.98 -15.39
C PRO A 228 19.78 7.68 -16.89
N GLU A 229 19.39 8.69 -17.68
CA GLU A 229 19.49 8.60 -19.13
C GLU A 229 20.90 8.10 -19.41
N ASN A 230 21.00 6.96 -20.07
CA ASN A 230 22.26 6.45 -20.58
C ASN A 230 22.85 7.61 -21.40
N ILE A 231 23.79 8.33 -20.79
CA ILE A 231 24.64 9.28 -21.50
C ILE A 231 25.45 8.39 -22.43
N SER A 232 24.88 8.16 -23.61
CA SER A 232 25.60 7.68 -24.76
C SER A 232 26.65 8.75 -25.03
N SER A 233 27.85 8.44 -24.54
CA SER A 233 29.09 9.01 -24.98
C SER A 233 29.19 8.82 -26.50
N ASN A 234 28.70 9.79 -27.25
CA ASN A 234 29.10 9.98 -28.64
C ASN A 234 30.53 10.49 -28.63
N ASN A 235 31.46 9.56 -28.79
CA ASN A 235 32.77 9.83 -29.38
C ASN A 235 32.60 9.97 -30.90
#